data_AF-A0A971D273-F1
#
_entry.id   AF-A0A971D273-F1
#
_cell.length_a   1.000
_cell.length_b   1.000
_cell.length_c   1.000
_cell.angle_alpha   90.00
_cell.angle_beta   90.00
_cell.angle_gamma   90.00
#
_symmetry.space_group_name_H-M   'P 1'
#
loop_
_entity.id
_entity.type
_entity.pdbx_description
1 polymer ?
#
loop_
_entity_poly.entity_id
_entity_poly.type
_entity_poly.pdbx_seq_one_letter_code
_entity_poly.pdbx_strand_id
1 'polypeptide(L)'
;MSEDRQRHRYAPEPRRWYRTTWFAAVAVVVFVAVVMIVAVIPVWATDTPSYCSSCKTMQPAGESWQRSVHSSVSCTDCHVPPGLANDTKWRTRELLNIWADYLNVPQTADRRQRPGNENCLKCHNVDNIPEDNGAVRMPHDAHLNLRNLTCADCHSQVAHPEEGKTGTEISMAVCSMCHEEATSTTACMFCHLEPQAKDVHPKGYMETHGKQARQDLDACLRCHHSEADFCDPCHAKPTPDHFSGTWRYDHGKTALKDRDGCLGCHSETDFCDQCHRVRHPDDWLETHWGPGAESRDGCLVCHPRSMCDRCHARQGVTDR
;
A
#
# COMPACT_ATOMS: atom_id res chain seq x y z
N MET A 1 -33.68 8.26 98.36
CA MET A 1 -33.62 6.86 97.88
C MET A 1 -34.03 6.84 96.41
N SER A 2 -33.06 6.85 95.50
CA SER A 2 -33.29 6.51 94.10
C SER A 2 -32.08 5.70 93.65
N GLU A 3 -32.18 4.38 93.78
CA GLU A 3 -31.17 3.44 93.34
C GLU A 3 -31.10 3.40 91.81
N ASP A 4 -29.91 3.68 91.30
CA ASP A 4 -29.53 3.65 89.90
C ASP A 4 -29.45 2.19 89.42
N ARG A 5 -30.45 1.74 88.65
CA ARG A 5 -30.45 0.40 88.02
C ARG A 5 -29.63 0.43 86.73
N GLN A 6 -28.33 0.17 86.85
CA GLN A 6 -27.46 -0.09 85.71
C GLN A 6 -27.85 -1.42 85.03
N ARG A 7 -28.49 -1.33 83.87
CA ARG A 7 -28.73 -2.48 82.98
C ARG A 7 -27.43 -2.84 82.26
N HIS A 8 -26.73 -3.87 82.71
CA HIS A 8 -25.61 -4.45 81.98
C HIS A 8 -26.12 -5.09 80.68
N ARG A 9 -25.83 -4.47 79.53
CA ARG A 9 -25.98 -5.11 78.21
C ARG A 9 -24.91 -6.18 78.08
N TYR A 10 -25.32 -7.45 78.04
CA TYR A 10 -24.44 -8.54 77.64
C TYR A 10 -24.06 -8.37 76.17
N ALA A 11 -22.83 -7.98 75.90
CA ALA A 11 -22.24 -8.02 74.56
C ALA A 11 -21.65 -9.41 74.36
N PRO A 12 -22.23 -10.28 73.51
CA PRO A 12 -21.66 -11.60 73.27
C PRO A 12 -20.25 -11.43 72.69
N GLU A 13 -19.25 -12.03 73.33
CA GLU A 13 -17.89 -12.04 72.80
C GLU A 13 -17.89 -12.72 71.42
N PRO A 14 -17.31 -12.09 70.37
CA PRO A 14 -17.31 -12.65 69.04
C PRO A 14 -16.62 -14.02 69.08
N ARG A 15 -17.38 -15.05 68.70
CA ARG A 15 -16.93 -16.45 68.76
C ARG A 15 -15.59 -16.59 68.02
N ARG A 16 -14.63 -17.29 68.62
CA ARG A 16 -13.23 -17.45 68.15
C ARG A 16 -13.12 -17.89 66.68
N TRP A 17 -14.11 -18.64 66.17
CA TRP A 17 -14.19 -19.09 64.77
C TRP A 17 -14.43 -17.93 63.76
N TYR A 18 -15.06 -16.82 64.18
CA TYR A 18 -15.26 -15.65 63.32
C TYR A 18 -13.93 -14.93 63.03
N ARG A 19 -13.00 -14.93 63.99
CA ARG A 19 -11.66 -14.37 63.82
C ARG A 19 -10.83 -15.22 62.85
N THR A 20 -10.84 -16.55 63.00
CA THR A 20 -10.08 -17.45 62.11
C THR A 20 -10.63 -17.47 60.69
N THR A 21 -11.96 -17.44 60.50
CA THR A 21 -12.58 -17.33 59.17
C THR A 21 -12.32 -15.98 58.51
N TRP A 22 -12.30 -14.88 59.27
CA TRP A 22 -11.93 -13.56 58.77
C TRP A 22 -10.46 -13.48 58.33
N PHE A 23 -9.52 -13.97 59.15
CA PHE A 23 -8.10 -14.01 58.77
C PHE A 23 -7.84 -14.91 57.55
N ALA A 24 -8.52 -16.05 57.46
CA ALA A 24 -8.43 -16.92 56.28
C ALA A 24 -8.98 -16.24 55.02
N ALA A 25 -10.11 -15.54 55.12
CA ALA A 25 -10.68 -14.79 54.00
C ALA A 25 -9.74 -13.65 53.54
N VAL A 26 -9.17 -12.89 54.47
CA VAL A 26 -8.18 -11.84 54.15
C VAL A 26 -6.94 -12.44 53.49
N ALA A 27 -6.42 -13.56 53.99
CA ALA A 27 -5.27 -14.25 53.41
C ALA A 27 -5.55 -14.72 51.96
N VAL A 28 -6.74 -15.25 51.68
CA VAL A 28 -7.16 -15.63 50.32
C VAL A 28 -7.26 -14.41 49.42
N VAL A 29 -7.85 -13.31 49.88
CA VAL A 29 -7.96 -12.07 49.09
C VAL A 29 -6.58 -11.50 48.77
N VAL A 30 -5.67 -11.47 49.76
CA VAL A 30 -4.29 -11.03 49.55
C VAL A 30 -3.57 -11.94 48.58
N PHE A 31 -3.72 -13.26 48.70
CA PHE A 31 -3.11 -14.22 47.78
C PHE A 31 -3.61 -14.02 46.34
N VAL A 32 -4.94 -13.89 46.14
CA VAL A 32 -5.52 -13.61 44.83
C VAL A 32 -5.01 -12.27 44.29
N ALA A 33 -4.95 -11.22 45.11
CA ALA A 33 -4.42 -9.93 44.70
C ALA A 33 -2.94 -10.01 44.27
N VAL A 34 -2.12 -10.76 45.01
CA VAL A 34 -0.70 -10.98 44.66
C VAL A 34 -0.58 -11.76 43.34
N VAL A 35 -1.38 -12.82 43.14
CA VAL A 35 -1.38 -13.57 41.88
C VAL A 35 -1.81 -12.68 40.71
N MET A 36 -2.84 -11.85 40.90
CA MET A 36 -3.27 -10.89 39.88
C MET A 36 -2.16 -9.89 39.53
N ILE A 37 -1.50 -9.31 40.52
CA ILE A 37 -0.46 -8.29 40.33
C ILE A 37 0.82 -8.86 39.70
N VAL A 38 1.24 -10.06 40.12
CA VAL A 38 2.54 -10.62 39.74
C VAL A 38 2.45 -11.45 38.46
N ALA A 39 1.34 -12.17 38.23
CA ALA A 39 1.22 -13.09 37.11
C ALA A 39 0.26 -12.58 36.02
N VAL A 40 -0.91 -12.06 36.37
CA VAL A 40 -1.96 -11.77 35.37
C VAL A 40 -1.74 -10.41 34.70
N ILE A 41 -1.51 -9.36 35.48
CA ILE A 41 -1.37 -7.98 34.97
C ILE A 41 -0.18 -7.84 34.00
N PRO A 42 1.04 -8.34 34.32
CA PRO A 42 2.18 -8.21 33.40
C PRO A 42 1.94 -8.95 32.08
N VAL A 43 1.37 -10.16 32.14
CA VAL A 43 1.03 -10.98 30.98
C VAL A 43 0.04 -10.26 30.06
N TRP A 44 -0.97 -9.61 30.63
CA TRP A 44 -1.93 -8.82 29.87
C TRP A 44 -1.31 -7.56 29.28
N ALA A 45 -0.42 -6.90 30.02
CA ALA A 45 0.28 -5.71 29.55
C ALA A 45 1.20 -6.01 28.35
N THR A 46 1.83 -7.18 28.33
CA THR A 46 2.70 -7.62 27.22
C THR A 46 1.94 -8.00 25.96
N ASP A 47 0.61 -8.16 26.02
CA ASP A 47 -0.23 -8.45 24.87
C ASP A 47 -0.84 -7.19 24.24
N THR A 48 -0.39 -6.00 24.66
CA THR A 48 -0.94 -4.75 24.13
C THR A 48 -0.19 -4.28 22.88
N PRO A 49 -0.88 -3.68 21.89
CA PRO A 49 -0.22 -3.07 20.74
C PRO A 49 0.84 -2.05 21.11
N SER A 50 0.61 -1.28 22.19
CA SER A 50 1.58 -0.32 22.74
C SER A 50 2.87 -1.00 23.19
N TYR A 51 2.77 -2.14 23.87
CA TYR A 51 3.95 -2.90 24.29
C TYR A 51 4.70 -3.46 23.08
N CYS A 52 3.99 -4.09 22.14
CA CYS A 52 4.61 -4.61 20.92
C CYS A 52 5.31 -3.50 20.12
N SER A 53 4.67 -2.33 19.97
CA SER A 53 5.26 -1.18 19.26
C SER A 53 6.45 -0.53 19.98
N SER A 54 6.64 -0.81 21.28
CA SER A 54 7.82 -0.34 22.03
C SER A 54 9.10 -1.06 21.62
N CYS A 55 8.97 -2.26 21.03
CA CYS A 55 10.08 -3.00 20.47
C CYS A 55 10.48 -2.41 19.12
N LYS A 56 11.75 -1.98 18.97
CA LYS A 56 12.27 -1.37 17.73
C LYS A 56 12.00 -2.22 16.49
N THR A 57 12.12 -3.55 16.61
CA THR A 57 11.89 -4.48 15.50
C THR A 57 10.43 -4.50 15.04
N MET A 58 9.48 -4.25 15.94
CA MET A 58 8.04 -4.26 15.68
C MET A 58 7.44 -2.88 15.42
N GLN A 59 8.20 -1.81 15.65
CA GLN A 59 7.74 -0.44 15.45
C GLN A 59 7.15 -0.19 14.04
N PRO A 60 7.78 -0.62 12.93
CA PRO A 60 7.20 -0.40 11.59
C PRO A 60 5.86 -1.12 11.39
N ALA A 61 5.70 -2.30 11.97
CA ALA A 61 4.45 -3.07 11.92
C ALA A 61 3.35 -2.41 12.78
N GLY A 62 3.72 -1.81 13.92
CA GLY A 62 2.81 -1.02 14.74
C GLY A 62 2.30 0.23 14.03
N GLU A 63 3.17 0.93 13.31
CA GLU A 63 2.81 2.13 12.53
C GLU A 63 1.87 1.80 11.36
N SER A 64 2.11 0.69 10.65
CA SER A 64 1.19 0.25 9.58
C SER A 64 -0.15 -0.23 10.15
N TRP A 65 -0.14 -0.95 11.27
CA TRP A 65 -1.34 -1.41 11.96
C TRP A 65 -2.25 -0.27 12.41
N GLN A 66 -1.70 0.83 12.92
CA GLN A 66 -2.47 2.02 13.32
C GLN A 66 -3.28 2.62 12.16
N ARG A 67 -2.82 2.46 10.92
CA ARG A 67 -3.50 2.95 9.70
C ARG A 67 -4.53 1.96 9.14
N SER A 68 -4.54 0.73 9.65
CA SER A 68 -5.41 -0.33 9.14
C SER A 68 -6.83 -0.26 9.71
N VAL A 69 -7.75 -0.98 9.07
CA VAL A 69 -9.12 -1.17 9.57
C VAL A 69 -9.20 -2.06 10.82
N HIS A 70 -8.11 -2.72 11.20
CA HIS A 70 -8.00 -3.56 12.40
C HIS A 70 -7.17 -2.90 13.52
N SER A 71 -6.99 -1.58 13.49
CA SER A 71 -6.25 -0.80 14.50
C SER A 71 -6.86 -0.84 15.92
N SER A 72 -8.03 -1.46 16.09
CA SER A 72 -8.64 -1.72 17.40
C SER A 72 -8.44 -3.15 17.92
N VAL A 73 -7.80 -4.03 17.14
CA VAL A 73 -7.60 -5.45 17.47
C VAL A 73 -6.16 -5.66 17.96
N SER A 74 -5.98 -6.47 19.01
CA SER A 74 -4.63 -6.72 19.52
C SER A 74 -3.77 -7.52 18.55
N CYS A 75 -2.45 -7.30 18.57
CA CYS A 75 -1.49 -8.05 17.77
C CYS A 75 -1.61 -9.57 17.99
N THR A 76 -1.83 -9.98 19.24
CA THR A 76 -1.91 -11.40 19.62
C THR A 76 -3.20 -12.06 19.15
N ASP A 77 -4.29 -11.31 18.97
CA ASP A 77 -5.55 -11.88 18.48
C ASP A 77 -5.42 -12.45 17.06
N CYS A 78 -4.53 -11.86 16.26
CA CYS A 78 -4.20 -12.27 14.90
C CYS A 78 -2.98 -13.20 14.83
N HIS A 79 -1.90 -12.93 15.58
CA HIS A 79 -0.65 -13.69 15.46
C HIS A 79 -0.57 -14.93 16.38
N VAL A 80 -1.50 -15.08 17.34
CA VAL A 80 -1.56 -16.23 18.25
C VAL A 80 -2.84 -17.02 18.00
N PRO A 81 -2.75 -18.28 17.52
CA PRO A 81 -3.93 -19.12 17.35
C PRO A 81 -4.70 -19.27 18.67
N PRO A 82 -6.05 -19.32 18.64
CA PRO A 82 -6.86 -19.52 19.84
C PRO A 82 -6.48 -20.81 20.60
N GLY A 83 -6.70 -20.78 21.92
CA GLY A 83 -6.53 -21.92 22.80
C GLY A 83 -5.36 -21.76 23.78
N LEU A 84 -5.57 -22.23 25.01
CA LEU A 84 -4.62 -22.06 26.13
C LEU A 84 -3.23 -22.66 25.82
N ALA A 85 -3.18 -23.78 25.11
CA ALA A 85 -1.93 -24.41 24.73
C ALA A 85 -1.12 -23.56 23.72
N ASN A 86 -1.80 -22.94 22.76
CA ASN A 86 -1.17 -22.08 21.75
C ASN A 86 -0.67 -20.77 22.38
N ASP A 87 -1.48 -20.16 23.26
CA ASP A 87 -1.11 -18.99 24.04
C ASP A 87 0.13 -19.27 24.90
N THR A 88 0.12 -20.36 25.68
CA THR A 88 1.27 -20.76 26.52
C THR A 88 2.52 -21.00 25.67
N LYS A 89 2.40 -21.74 24.56
CA LYS A 89 3.51 -22.03 23.65
C LYS A 89 4.10 -20.76 23.05
N TRP A 90 3.25 -19.84 22.61
CA TRP A 90 3.68 -18.55 22.06
C TRP A 90 4.40 -17.72 23.12
N ARG A 91 3.85 -17.60 24.34
CA ARG A 91 4.48 -16.84 25.44
C ARG A 91 5.82 -17.39 25.87
N THR A 92 5.93 -18.71 26.04
CA THR A 92 7.21 -19.35 26.38
C THR A 92 8.25 -19.07 25.29
N ARG A 93 7.84 -19.14 24.02
CA ARG A 93 8.72 -18.83 22.90
C ARG A 93 9.13 -17.36 22.89
N GLU A 94 8.20 -16.44 23.06
CA GLU A 94 8.48 -15.02 23.01
C GLU A 94 9.41 -14.60 24.15
N LEU A 95 9.21 -15.17 25.34
CA LEU A 95 10.14 -15.00 26.46
C LEU A 95 11.55 -15.48 26.10
N LEU A 96 11.69 -16.66 25.48
CA LEU A 96 12.99 -17.16 25.02
C LEU A 96 13.60 -16.25 23.94
N ASN A 97 12.78 -15.68 23.07
CA ASN A 97 13.20 -14.79 22.00
C ASN A 97 13.70 -13.43 22.51
N ILE A 98 13.04 -12.86 23.53
CA ILE A 98 13.51 -11.67 24.24
C ILE A 98 14.90 -11.92 24.84
N TRP A 99 15.08 -13.06 25.52
CA TRP A 99 16.39 -13.45 26.06
C TRP A 99 17.42 -13.73 24.97
N ALA A 100 16.99 -14.31 23.84
CA ALA A 100 17.85 -14.55 22.71
C ALA A 100 18.38 -13.24 22.10
N ASP A 101 17.54 -12.20 22.04
CA ASP A 101 17.92 -10.87 21.56
C ASP A 101 18.90 -10.21 22.54
N TYR A 102 18.58 -10.27 23.84
CA TYR A 102 19.45 -9.74 24.91
C TYR A 102 20.82 -10.41 24.96
N LEU A 103 20.88 -11.72 24.73
CA LEU A 103 22.11 -12.52 24.73
C LEU A 103 22.77 -12.61 23.34
N ASN A 104 22.18 -11.97 22.32
CA ASN A 104 22.61 -11.99 20.92
C ASN A 104 22.83 -13.41 20.37
N VAL A 105 21.89 -14.32 20.65
CA VAL A 105 21.85 -15.69 20.13
C VAL A 105 20.68 -15.88 19.15
N PRO A 106 20.71 -16.91 18.28
CA PRO A 106 19.65 -17.11 17.30
C PRO A 106 18.27 -17.28 17.95
N GLN A 107 17.30 -16.56 17.39
CA GLN A 107 15.89 -16.63 17.76
C GLN A 107 15.30 -17.99 17.43
N THR A 108 14.30 -18.41 18.20
CA THR A 108 13.53 -19.60 17.85
C THR A 108 12.62 -19.28 16.66
N ALA A 109 12.90 -19.91 15.52
CA ALA A 109 12.17 -19.66 14.29
C ALA A 109 10.70 -20.10 14.39
N ASP A 110 9.77 -19.24 13.98
CA ASP A 110 8.43 -19.66 13.58
C ASP A 110 8.33 -19.66 12.07
N ARG A 111 7.80 -20.76 11.52
CA ARG A 111 7.48 -20.87 10.09
C ARG A 111 6.11 -20.26 9.75
N ARG A 112 5.28 -19.94 10.75
CA ARG A 112 3.96 -19.32 10.56
C ARG A 112 4.01 -17.83 10.83
N GLN A 113 4.39 -17.07 9.81
CA GLN A 113 4.31 -15.61 9.86
C GLN A 113 2.89 -15.09 9.55
N ARG A 114 2.02 -15.92 8.95
CA ARG A 114 0.65 -15.54 8.58
C ARG A 114 -0.40 -16.11 9.56
N PRO A 115 -1.39 -15.30 9.97
CA PRO A 115 -2.55 -15.76 10.73
C PRO A 115 -3.31 -16.89 10.02
N GLY A 116 -3.81 -17.86 10.79
CA GLY A 116 -4.72 -18.88 10.28
C GLY A 116 -6.18 -18.41 10.23
N ASN A 117 -7.06 -19.19 9.59
CA ASN A 117 -8.50 -18.87 9.53
C ASN A 117 -9.11 -18.81 10.93
N GLU A 118 -8.63 -19.62 11.86
CA GLU A 118 -9.09 -19.66 13.24
C GLU A 118 -8.92 -18.33 13.98
N ASN A 119 -8.00 -17.47 13.55
CA ASN A 119 -7.82 -16.13 14.10
C ASN A 119 -8.91 -15.18 13.60
N CYS A 120 -9.19 -15.20 12.29
CA CYS A 120 -10.21 -14.37 11.66
C CYS A 120 -11.62 -14.75 12.14
N LEU A 121 -11.88 -16.05 12.26
CA LEU A 121 -13.18 -16.62 12.63
C LEU A 121 -13.58 -16.38 14.10
N LYS A 122 -12.69 -15.82 14.93
CA LYS A 122 -13.07 -15.31 16.27
C LYS A 122 -14.12 -14.21 16.18
N CYS A 123 -14.03 -13.39 15.14
CA CYS A 123 -14.86 -12.19 14.97
C CYS A 123 -15.66 -12.20 13.65
N HIS A 124 -15.18 -12.90 12.62
CA HIS A 124 -15.87 -13.00 11.32
C HIS A 124 -16.61 -14.33 11.18
N ASN A 125 -17.77 -14.29 10.55
CA ASN A 125 -18.49 -15.50 10.14
C ASN A 125 -18.54 -15.56 8.61
N VAL A 126 -17.94 -16.60 8.03
CA VAL A 126 -17.90 -16.82 6.57
C VAL A 126 -19.30 -17.00 6.00
N ASP A 127 -20.23 -17.60 6.74
CA ASP A 127 -21.60 -17.83 6.29
C ASP A 127 -22.37 -16.52 6.03
N ASN A 128 -21.91 -15.42 6.64
CA ASN A 128 -22.51 -14.11 6.48
C ASN A 128 -21.82 -13.25 5.40
N ILE A 129 -20.81 -13.77 4.72
CA ILE A 129 -20.10 -13.06 3.66
C ILE A 129 -20.81 -13.36 2.34
N PRO A 130 -21.40 -12.36 1.66
CA PRO A 130 -22.02 -12.55 0.36
C PRO A 130 -21.02 -13.13 -0.67
N GLU A 131 -21.53 -13.95 -1.59
CA GLU A 131 -20.72 -14.51 -2.69
C GLU A 131 -20.26 -13.45 -3.70
N ASP A 132 -20.76 -12.22 -3.60
CA ASP A 132 -20.31 -11.07 -4.37
C ASP A 132 -20.55 -9.77 -3.63
N ASN A 133 -19.86 -8.70 -4.02
CA ASN A 133 -20.07 -7.36 -3.48
C ASN A 133 -20.73 -6.41 -4.50
N GLY A 134 -21.42 -6.95 -5.50
CA GLY A 134 -21.95 -6.20 -6.64
C GLY A 134 -20.92 -5.79 -7.71
N ALA A 135 -19.62 -5.79 -7.41
CA ALA A 135 -18.55 -5.51 -8.37
C ALA A 135 -17.78 -6.76 -8.77
N VAL A 136 -17.49 -7.65 -7.81
CA VAL A 136 -16.74 -8.89 -7.99
C VAL A 136 -17.45 -10.04 -7.30
N ARG A 137 -17.61 -11.14 -8.03
CA ARG A 137 -18.01 -12.46 -7.56
C ARG A 137 -16.83 -13.18 -6.92
N MET A 138 -16.97 -13.51 -5.65
CA MET A 138 -16.01 -14.23 -4.82
C MET A 138 -16.73 -15.21 -3.87
N PRO A 139 -16.99 -16.46 -4.33
CA PRO A 139 -17.57 -17.49 -3.47
C PRO A 139 -16.51 -17.97 -2.46
N HIS A 140 -16.51 -17.41 -1.26
CA HIS A 140 -15.50 -17.67 -0.23
C HIS A 140 -15.45 -19.15 0.17
N ASP A 141 -16.59 -19.83 0.26
CA ASP A 141 -16.67 -21.25 0.60
C ASP A 141 -15.84 -22.12 -0.36
N ALA A 142 -15.96 -21.88 -1.67
CA ALA A 142 -15.20 -22.63 -2.68
C ALA A 142 -13.68 -22.44 -2.53
N HIS A 143 -13.24 -21.23 -2.17
CA HIS A 143 -11.82 -20.93 -2.01
C HIS A 143 -11.26 -21.49 -0.69
N LEU A 144 -12.00 -21.35 0.41
CA LEU A 144 -11.56 -21.80 1.72
C LEU A 144 -11.63 -23.33 1.84
N ASN A 145 -12.73 -23.95 1.44
CA ASN A 145 -12.99 -25.38 1.68
C ASN A 145 -12.54 -26.29 0.54
N LEU A 146 -12.70 -25.90 -0.73
CA LEU A 146 -12.31 -26.76 -1.87
C LEU A 146 -10.86 -26.58 -2.30
N ARG A 147 -10.23 -25.44 -1.96
CA ARG A 147 -8.82 -25.15 -2.27
C ARG A 147 -7.93 -25.04 -1.04
N ASN A 148 -8.49 -25.21 0.16
CA ASN A 148 -7.77 -25.18 1.43
C ASN A 148 -6.93 -23.90 1.59
N LEU A 149 -7.50 -22.77 1.18
CA LEU A 149 -6.88 -21.45 1.29
C LEU A 149 -7.21 -20.80 2.64
N THR A 150 -6.37 -19.87 3.05
CA THR A 150 -6.60 -19.03 4.23
C THR A 150 -7.11 -17.65 3.85
N CYS A 151 -7.79 -16.98 4.77
CA CYS A 151 -8.23 -15.59 4.59
C CYS A 151 -7.06 -14.69 4.18
N ALA A 152 -5.89 -14.88 4.81
CA ALA A 152 -4.68 -14.10 4.57
C ALA A 152 -4.00 -14.38 3.22
N ASP A 153 -4.38 -15.44 2.51
CA ASP A 153 -3.86 -15.71 1.17
C ASP A 153 -4.41 -14.71 0.15
N CYS A 154 -5.61 -14.20 0.38
CA CYS A 154 -6.20 -13.11 -0.41
C CYS A 154 -6.12 -11.76 0.31
N HIS A 155 -6.47 -11.73 1.60
CA HIS A 155 -6.51 -10.54 2.45
C HIS A 155 -5.18 -10.31 3.18
N SER A 156 -4.08 -10.25 2.44
CA SER A 156 -2.72 -10.24 3.01
C SER A 156 -2.32 -8.93 3.70
N GLN A 157 -3.06 -7.84 3.48
CA GLN A 157 -2.70 -6.48 3.93
C GLN A 157 -3.71 -5.86 4.91
N VAL A 158 -4.66 -6.64 5.45
CA VAL A 158 -5.75 -6.13 6.31
C VAL A 158 -5.32 -5.47 7.62
N ALA A 159 -4.13 -5.82 8.10
CA ALA A 159 -3.54 -5.28 9.33
C ALA A 159 -2.23 -4.53 9.08
N HIS A 160 -1.61 -4.67 7.91
CA HIS A 160 -0.35 -4.02 7.57
C HIS A 160 -0.38 -3.49 6.13
N PRO A 161 -1.17 -2.43 5.86
CA PRO A 161 -1.31 -1.91 4.51
C PRO A 161 -0.10 -1.09 4.06
N GLU A 162 0.11 -1.08 2.74
CA GLU A 162 0.99 -0.12 2.06
C GLU A 162 0.64 1.34 2.39
N GLU A 163 1.56 2.26 2.08
CA GLU A 163 1.31 3.69 2.26
C GLU A 163 0.11 4.15 1.42
N GLY A 164 -0.78 4.93 2.04
CA GLY A 164 -1.99 5.45 1.39
C GLY A 164 -3.15 4.46 1.26
N LYS A 165 -3.00 3.20 1.69
CA LYS A 165 -4.05 2.17 1.68
C LYS A 165 -4.57 1.86 3.08
N THR A 166 -5.77 1.29 3.14
CA THR A 166 -6.42 0.86 4.40
C THR A 166 -6.36 -0.66 4.62
N GLY A 167 -5.96 -1.41 3.59
CA GLY A 167 -5.77 -2.86 3.66
C GLY A 167 -7.02 -3.67 3.33
N THR A 168 -8.11 -3.01 2.96
CA THR A 168 -9.34 -3.66 2.49
C THR A 168 -9.29 -3.99 1.00
N GLU A 169 -8.39 -3.34 0.25
CA GLU A 169 -8.25 -3.59 -1.18
C GLU A 169 -7.54 -4.93 -1.45
N ILE A 170 -8.08 -5.71 -2.39
CA ILE A 170 -7.43 -6.91 -2.93
C ILE A 170 -7.03 -6.60 -4.36
N SER A 171 -5.75 -6.79 -4.68
CA SER A 171 -5.27 -6.64 -6.05
C SER A 171 -5.69 -7.83 -6.91
N MET A 172 -6.05 -7.58 -8.17
CA MET A 172 -6.26 -8.64 -9.17
C MET A 172 -5.06 -9.58 -9.32
N ALA A 173 -3.87 -9.10 -8.97
CA ALA A 173 -2.65 -9.88 -8.82
C ALA A 173 -2.81 -11.15 -7.99
N VAL A 174 -3.62 -11.11 -6.92
CA VAL A 174 -3.84 -12.27 -6.04
C VAL A 174 -4.65 -13.33 -6.77
N CYS A 175 -5.68 -12.92 -7.52
CA CYS A 175 -6.50 -13.83 -8.31
C CYS A 175 -5.70 -14.46 -9.45
N SER A 176 -4.90 -13.66 -10.17
CA SER A 176 -4.12 -14.11 -11.32
C SER A 176 -2.98 -15.06 -10.96
N MET A 177 -2.60 -15.16 -9.68
CA MET A 177 -1.64 -16.18 -9.22
C MET A 177 -2.15 -17.61 -9.40
N CYS A 178 -3.47 -17.81 -9.48
CA CYS A 178 -4.08 -19.13 -9.65
C CYS A 178 -5.10 -19.20 -10.80
N HIS A 179 -5.70 -18.08 -11.18
CA HIS A 179 -6.67 -17.99 -12.27
C HIS A 179 -5.99 -17.43 -13.53
N GLU A 180 -5.58 -18.34 -14.43
CA GLU A 180 -4.79 -18.04 -15.63
C GLU A 180 -5.67 -17.73 -16.88
N GLU A 181 -7.00 -17.87 -16.78
CA GLU A 181 -7.91 -17.64 -17.91
C GLU A 181 -8.37 -16.17 -17.98
N ALA A 182 -7.58 -15.34 -18.66
CA ALA A 182 -8.07 -14.05 -19.18
C ALA A 182 -7.52 -13.73 -20.58
N THR A 183 -7.54 -14.70 -21.50
CA THR A 183 -7.28 -14.45 -22.94
C THR A 183 -8.50 -13.89 -23.69
N SER A 184 -9.64 -13.65 -23.01
CA SER A 184 -10.77 -12.92 -23.60
C SER A 184 -11.44 -11.99 -22.59
N THR A 185 -11.98 -10.86 -23.06
CA THR A 185 -12.76 -9.89 -22.27
C THR A 185 -14.01 -10.50 -21.63
N THR A 186 -14.52 -11.60 -22.20
CA THR A 186 -15.61 -12.41 -21.65
C THR A 186 -15.22 -13.16 -20.37
N ALA A 187 -13.93 -13.47 -20.18
CA ALA A 187 -13.43 -14.16 -18.99
C ALA A 187 -13.39 -13.23 -17.77
N CYS A 188 -13.16 -11.93 -17.97
CA CYS A 188 -13.20 -10.94 -16.89
C CYS A 188 -14.59 -10.90 -16.22
N MET A 189 -15.66 -11.08 -17.00
CA MET A 189 -17.04 -11.05 -16.49
C MET A 189 -17.41 -12.27 -15.62
N PHE A 190 -16.55 -13.30 -15.59
CA PHE A 190 -16.75 -14.43 -14.69
C PHE A 190 -16.64 -13.98 -13.22
N CYS A 191 -15.65 -13.14 -12.95
CA CYS A 191 -15.42 -12.55 -11.64
C CYS A 191 -16.02 -11.14 -11.55
N HIS A 192 -15.87 -10.28 -12.55
CA HIS A 192 -16.39 -8.91 -12.50
C HIS A 192 -17.84 -8.82 -12.98
N LEU A 193 -18.73 -8.36 -12.10
CA LEU A 193 -20.16 -8.23 -12.42
C LEU A 193 -20.47 -7.00 -13.28
N GLU A 194 -19.55 -6.04 -13.33
CA GLU A 194 -19.65 -4.84 -14.16
C GLU A 194 -18.47 -4.75 -15.15
N PRO A 195 -18.69 -4.16 -16.35
CA PRO A 195 -17.60 -3.86 -17.28
C PRO A 195 -16.57 -2.96 -16.61
N GLN A 196 -15.32 -3.43 -16.54
CA GLN A 196 -14.23 -2.66 -15.95
C GLN A 196 -13.88 -1.48 -16.86
N ALA A 197 -13.43 -0.37 -16.25
CA ALA A 197 -12.99 0.80 -17.00
C ALA A 197 -11.90 0.39 -18.00
N LYS A 198 -11.97 0.93 -19.22
CA LYS A 198 -10.96 0.67 -20.26
C LYS A 198 -9.55 1.10 -19.84
N ASP A 199 -9.46 2.06 -18.91
CA ASP A 199 -8.20 2.51 -18.33
C ASP A 199 -8.33 2.52 -16.80
N VAL A 200 -7.55 1.66 -16.15
CA VAL A 200 -7.48 1.54 -14.69
C VAL A 200 -6.30 2.33 -14.10
N HIS A 201 -5.53 3.03 -14.95
CA HIS A 201 -4.37 3.79 -14.53
C HIS A 201 -4.74 5.21 -14.06
N PRO A 202 -3.98 5.79 -13.11
CA PRO A 202 -4.17 7.19 -12.73
C PRO A 202 -3.83 8.15 -13.87
N LYS A 203 -4.45 9.34 -13.87
CA LYS A 203 -4.10 10.41 -14.83
C LYS A 203 -2.61 10.75 -14.73
N GLY A 204 -1.93 10.85 -15.88
CA GLY A 204 -0.49 11.13 -15.95
C GLY A 204 0.41 9.90 -15.76
N TYR A 205 -0.15 8.67 -15.74
CA TYR A 205 0.59 7.42 -15.55
C TYR A 205 1.85 7.31 -16.44
N MET A 206 1.80 7.78 -17.68
CA MET A 206 2.94 7.75 -18.60
C MET A 206 4.19 8.46 -18.05
N GLU A 207 4.05 9.43 -17.15
CA GLU A 207 5.18 10.14 -16.53
C GLU A 207 5.90 9.30 -15.46
N THR A 208 5.18 8.39 -14.80
CA THR A 208 5.70 7.61 -13.65
C THR A 208 5.88 6.13 -13.94
N HIS A 209 5.20 5.58 -14.96
CA HIS A 209 5.17 4.15 -15.24
C HIS A 209 6.56 3.55 -15.43
N GLY A 210 7.48 4.28 -16.09
CA GLY A 210 8.84 3.81 -16.31
C GLY A 210 9.67 3.64 -15.02
N LYS A 211 9.34 4.36 -13.93
CA LYS A 211 9.95 4.13 -12.61
C LYS A 211 9.32 2.93 -11.91
N GLN A 212 8.00 2.78 -12.01
CA GLN A 212 7.24 1.69 -11.40
C GLN A 212 7.58 0.34 -12.06
N ALA A 213 7.62 0.27 -13.40
CA ALA A 213 7.99 -0.92 -14.14
C ALA A 213 9.44 -1.38 -13.87
N ARG A 214 10.34 -0.45 -13.55
CA ARG A 214 11.72 -0.77 -13.12
C ARG A 214 11.80 -1.33 -11.71
N GLN A 215 10.81 -1.06 -10.86
CA GLN A 215 10.76 -1.59 -9.50
C GLN A 215 10.19 -3.00 -9.48
N ASP A 216 9.10 -3.24 -10.22
CA ASP A 216 8.44 -4.55 -10.31
C ASP A 216 7.68 -4.65 -11.65
N LEU A 217 8.33 -5.26 -12.66
CA LEU A 217 7.71 -5.49 -13.96
C LEU A 217 6.61 -6.56 -13.88
N ASP A 218 6.80 -7.57 -13.03
CA ASP A 218 5.85 -8.67 -12.84
C ASP A 218 4.51 -8.15 -12.28
N ALA A 219 4.51 -7.07 -11.51
CA ALA A 219 3.27 -6.41 -11.08
C ALA A 219 2.40 -5.97 -12.27
N CYS A 220 3.00 -5.50 -13.36
CA CYS A 220 2.28 -5.09 -14.58
C CYS A 220 1.76 -6.31 -15.36
N LEU A 221 2.58 -7.35 -15.47
CA LEU A 221 2.27 -8.55 -16.26
C LEU A 221 1.19 -9.44 -15.65
N ARG A 222 0.82 -9.21 -14.40
CA ARG A 222 -0.36 -9.85 -13.77
C ARG A 222 -1.68 -9.48 -14.45
N CYS A 223 -1.76 -8.28 -15.03
CA CYS A 223 -2.90 -7.82 -15.82
C CYS A 223 -2.58 -7.72 -17.32
N HIS A 224 -1.32 -7.43 -17.69
CA HIS A 224 -0.87 -7.28 -19.07
C HIS A 224 -0.03 -8.48 -19.51
N HIS A 225 -0.68 -9.53 -20.01
CA HIS A 225 -0.07 -10.87 -20.13
C HIS A 225 0.98 -11.05 -21.24
N SER A 226 1.28 -10.01 -22.02
CA SER A 226 2.22 -10.08 -23.13
C SER A 226 3.08 -8.82 -23.19
N GLU A 227 4.36 -8.94 -22.83
CA GLU A 227 5.34 -7.87 -23.03
C GLU A 227 5.45 -7.49 -24.52
N ALA A 228 5.36 -8.49 -25.40
CA ALA A 228 5.44 -8.27 -26.85
C ALA A 228 4.27 -7.45 -27.41
N ASP A 229 3.07 -7.66 -26.88
CA ASP A 229 1.89 -6.91 -27.34
C ASP A 229 1.71 -5.58 -26.61
N PHE A 230 2.29 -5.44 -25.41
CA PHE A 230 2.05 -4.31 -24.53
C PHE A 230 3.23 -3.35 -24.40
N CYS A 231 4.43 -3.87 -24.17
CA CYS A 231 5.64 -3.07 -23.94
C CYS A 231 6.37 -2.74 -25.23
N ASP A 232 6.54 -3.73 -26.11
CA ASP A 232 7.34 -3.62 -27.32
C ASP A 232 6.86 -2.54 -28.32
N PRO A 233 5.54 -2.26 -28.50
CA PRO A 233 5.11 -1.19 -29.39
C PRO A 233 5.71 0.18 -29.07
N CYS A 234 6.02 0.44 -27.79
CA CYS A 234 6.67 1.68 -27.34
C CYS A 234 8.16 1.49 -27.05
N HIS A 235 8.59 0.34 -26.54
CA HIS A 235 9.96 0.11 -26.07
C HIS A 235 10.90 -0.57 -27.07
N ALA A 236 10.41 -1.12 -28.18
CA ALA A 236 11.26 -1.83 -29.15
C ALA A 236 12.25 -0.92 -29.91
N LYS A 237 12.12 0.41 -29.80
CA LYS A 237 13.00 1.39 -30.45
C LYS A 237 13.38 2.55 -29.52
N PRO A 238 14.23 2.35 -28.51
CA PRO A 238 14.67 3.45 -27.65
C PRO A 238 15.49 4.46 -28.48
N THR A 239 15.09 5.73 -28.50
CA THR A 239 15.90 6.80 -29.11
C THR A 239 17.09 7.13 -28.19
N PRO A 240 18.35 7.01 -28.65
CA PRO A 240 19.52 7.39 -27.84
C PRO A 240 19.60 8.91 -27.64
N ASP A 241 20.01 9.34 -26.44
CA ASP A 241 20.59 10.66 -26.12
C ASP A 241 19.90 11.93 -26.65
N HIS A 242 18.57 11.98 -26.59
CA HIS A 242 17.82 13.20 -26.96
C HIS A 242 17.73 14.27 -25.85
N PHE A 243 18.29 14.00 -24.66
CA PHE A 243 18.38 14.97 -23.54
C PHE A 243 19.66 15.82 -23.59
N SER A 244 20.43 15.74 -24.67
CA SER A 244 21.63 16.55 -24.83
C SER A 244 21.26 18.04 -24.99
N GLY A 245 22.07 18.94 -24.43
CA GLY A 245 21.88 20.38 -24.60
C GLY A 245 21.99 20.85 -26.06
N THR A 246 22.52 20.01 -26.95
CA THR A 246 22.63 20.28 -28.39
C THR A 246 21.49 19.69 -29.21
N TRP A 247 20.56 18.96 -28.59
CA TRP A 247 19.48 18.24 -29.27
C TRP A 247 18.68 19.10 -30.26
N ARG A 248 18.39 20.35 -29.89
CA ARG A 248 17.72 21.32 -30.77
C ARG A 248 18.42 21.50 -32.14
N TYR A 249 19.73 21.31 -32.21
CA TYR A 249 20.53 21.52 -33.42
C TYR A 249 20.81 20.24 -34.22
N ASP A 250 20.80 19.06 -33.58
CA ASP A 250 21.20 17.80 -34.21
C ASP A 250 20.05 16.77 -34.37
N HIS A 251 18.90 16.96 -33.69
CA HIS A 251 17.77 16.04 -33.73
C HIS A 251 17.22 15.80 -35.15
N GLY A 252 17.34 16.77 -36.06
CA GLY A 252 16.86 16.63 -37.44
C GLY A 252 17.49 15.45 -38.17
N LYS A 253 18.76 15.11 -37.90
CA LYS A 253 19.43 13.95 -38.50
C LYS A 253 18.87 12.62 -37.99
N THR A 254 18.39 12.61 -36.75
CA THR A 254 17.74 11.46 -36.10
C THR A 254 16.31 11.33 -36.58
N ALA A 255 15.54 12.43 -36.60
CA ALA A 255 14.17 12.47 -37.09
C ALA A 255 14.05 12.11 -38.58
N LEU A 256 15.03 12.47 -39.42
CA LEU A 256 15.06 12.05 -40.83
C LEU A 256 15.25 10.55 -41.03
N LYS A 257 15.86 9.84 -40.06
CA LYS A 257 16.06 8.39 -40.13
C LYS A 257 14.83 7.61 -39.69
N ASP A 258 14.19 8.04 -38.61
CA ASP A 258 12.98 7.42 -38.08
C ASP A 258 12.17 8.46 -37.28
N ARG A 259 11.34 9.22 -37.99
CA ARG A 259 10.45 10.22 -37.37
C ARG A 259 9.36 9.54 -36.54
N ASP A 260 8.79 8.47 -37.06
CA ASP A 260 7.64 7.80 -36.46
C ASP A 260 8.05 7.10 -35.14
N GLY A 261 9.33 6.75 -34.99
CA GLY A 261 9.90 6.30 -33.71
C GLY A 261 9.76 7.31 -32.56
N CYS A 262 9.65 8.61 -32.85
CA CYS A 262 9.40 9.64 -31.84
C CYS A 262 7.94 9.68 -31.38
N LEU A 263 7.01 9.29 -32.28
CA LEU A 263 5.57 9.31 -32.03
C LEU A 263 5.11 8.16 -31.11
N GLY A 264 5.98 7.20 -30.83
CA GLY A 264 5.77 6.19 -29.80
C GLY A 264 5.67 6.78 -28.38
N CYS A 265 6.23 7.98 -28.17
CA CYS A 265 6.21 8.67 -26.87
C CYS A 265 5.66 10.11 -26.94
N HIS A 266 5.75 10.81 -28.08
CA HIS A 266 5.30 12.20 -28.25
C HIS A 266 4.12 12.30 -29.22
N SER A 267 3.21 13.24 -29.02
CA SER A 267 2.19 13.58 -30.02
C SER A 267 2.73 14.61 -31.01
N GLU A 268 2.29 14.54 -32.27
CA GLU A 268 2.70 15.50 -33.32
C GLU A 268 2.33 16.94 -32.93
N THR A 269 1.13 17.14 -32.39
CA THR A 269 0.57 18.45 -32.07
C THR A 269 1.17 19.08 -30.81
N ASP A 270 1.54 18.26 -29.82
CA ASP A 270 2.09 18.75 -28.55
C ASP A 270 3.61 18.85 -28.59
N PHE A 271 4.28 18.38 -29.65
CA PHE A 271 5.75 18.38 -29.69
C PHE A 271 6.31 18.95 -31.00
N CYS A 272 6.09 18.26 -32.12
CA CYS A 272 6.63 18.65 -33.43
C CYS A 272 6.11 20.04 -33.83
N ASP A 273 4.81 20.23 -33.67
CA ASP A 273 4.15 21.47 -34.02
C ASP A 273 4.53 22.61 -33.09
N GLN A 274 5.20 22.44 -31.94
CA GLN A 274 5.61 23.62 -31.16
C GLN A 274 6.73 24.42 -31.87
N CYS A 275 7.56 23.74 -32.65
CA CYS A 275 8.70 24.34 -33.35
C CYS A 275 8.52 24.38 -34.88
N HIS A 276 7.81 23.41 -35.48
CA HIS A 276 7.68 23.27 -36.93
C HIS A 276 6.46 23.97 -37.56
N ARG A 277 5.81 24.92 -36.86
CA ARG A 277 4.69 25.72 -37.44
C ARG A 277 5.15 26.68 -38.54
N VAL A 278 6.39 27.16 -38.46
CA VAL A 278 6.95 28.14 -39.39
C VAL A 278 7.78 27.38 -40.43
N ARG A 279 7.18 27.15 -41.61
CA ARG A 279 7.93 26.69 -42.79
C ARG A 279 8.51 27.91 -43.51
N HIS A 280 9.70 27.76 -44.07
CA HIS A 280 10.27 28.77 -44.97
C HIS A 280 9.81 28.46 -46.40
N PRO A 281 8.78 29.13 -46.94
CA PRO A 281 8.46 29.02 -48.36
C PRO A 281 9.58 29.65 -49.19
N ASP A 282 9.68 29.27 -50.48
CA ASP A 282 10.71 29.81 -51.39
C ASP A 282 10.60 31.33 -51.56
N ASP A 283 9.40 31.90 -51.34
CA ASP A 283 9.10 33.33 -51.39
C ASP A 283 9.22 34.05 -50.04
N TRP A 284 9.80 33.39 -49.02
CA TRP A 284 9.87 33.89 -47.64
C TRP A 284 10.35 35.36 -47.53
N LEU A 285 11.34 35.76 -48.31
CA LEU A 285 11.84 37.14 -48.27
C LEU A 285 10.77 38.19 -48.63
N GLU A 286 9.78 37.80 -49.43
CA GLU A 286 8.66 38.65 -49.87
C GLU A 286 7.45 38.52 -48.94
N THR A 287 7.26 37.35 -48.31
CA THR A 287 6.03 37.01 -47.56
C THR A 287 6.20 37.00 -46.04
N HIS A 288 7.42 37.08 -45.50
CA HIS A 288 7.70 36.95 -44.06
C HIS A 288 7.08 38.04 -43.17
N TRP A 289 6.63 39.15 -43.73
CA TRP A 289 5.97 40.22 -42.98
C TRP A 289 4.65 39.74 -42.34
N GLY A 290 3.90 38.85 -42.99
CA GLY A 290 2.64 38.32 -42.48
C GLY A 290 2.85 37.39 -41.27
N PRO A 291 3.54 36.25 -41.44
CA PRO A 291 3.86 35.35 -40.33
C PRO A 291 4.69 36.02 -39.22
N GLY A 292 5.57 36.97 -39.58
CA GLY A 292 6.37 37.74 -38.62
C GLY A 292 5.54 38.72 -37.77
N ALA A 293 4.40 39.21 -38.29
CA ALA A 293 3.45 40.01 -37.54
C ALA A 293 2.54 39.15 -36.64
N GLU A 294 2.22 37.93 -37.07
CA GLU A 294 1.40 36.99 -36.30
C GLU A 294 2.15 36.37 -35.11
N SER A 295 3.43 36.03 -35.27
CA SER A 295 4.24 35.47 -34.18
C SER A 295 5.73 35.75 -34.33
N ARG A 296 6.14 36.94 -33.91
CA ARG A 296 7.56 37.33 -33.86
C ARG A 296 8.38 36.41 -32.94
N ASP A 297 7.80 36.03 -31.80
CA ASP A 297 8.46 35.19 -30.81
C ASP A 297 8.67 33.75 -31.30
N GLY A 298 7.77 33.24 -32.16
CA GLY A 298 7.92 31.93 -32.80
C GLY A 298 9.19 31.82 -33.65
N CYS A 299 9.54 32.88 -34.37
CA CYS A 299 10.78 32.94 -35.15
C CYS A 299 12.04 32.99 -34.26
N LEU A 300 11.93 33.59 -33.07
CA LEU A 300 13.05 33.74 -32.12
C LEU A 300 13.41 32.44 -31.39
N VAL A 301 12.54 31.42 -31.46
CA VAL A 301 12.82 30.06 -30.97
C VAL A 301 14.01 29.44 -31.72
N CYS A 302 14.15 29.76 -33.01
CA CYS A 302 15.16 29.20 -33.91
C CYS A 302 16.22 30.24 -34.35
N HIS A 303 15.85 31.52 -34.50
CA HIS A 303 16.74 32.56 -35.00
C HIS A 303 17.04 33.63 -33.94
N PRO A 304 18.31 34.05 -33.77
CA PRO A 304 18.61 35.16 -32.88
C PRO A 304 18.10 36.48 -33.48
N ARG A 305 17.60 37.37 -32.62
CA ARG A 305 17.09 38.71 -33.03
C ARG A 305 18.07 39.50 -33.90
N SER A 306 19.37 39.32 -33.66
CA SER A 306 20.43 39.97 -34.43
C SER A 306 20.39 39.65 -35.93
N MET A 307 19.82 38.51 -36.34
CA MET A 307 19.65 38.15 -37.74
C MET A 307 18.63 39.04 -38.45
N CYS A 308 17.51 39.32 -37.78
CA CYS A 308 16.48 40.26 -38.26
C CYS A 308 17.10 41.66 -38.40
N ASP A 309 17.75 42.13 -37.33
CA ASP A 309 18.29 43.49 -37.26
C ASP A 309 19.35 43.74 -38.35
N ARG A 310 20.24 42.77 -38.62
CA ARG A 310 21.24 42.88 -39.68
C ARG A 310 20.62 42.99 -41.07
N CYS A 311 19.60 42.19 -41.36
CA CYS A 311 18.95 42.19 -42.67
C CYS A 311 18.16 43.49 -42.87
N HIS A 312 17.34 43.88 -41.89
CA HIS A 312 16.52 45.09 -41.96
C HIS A 312 17.36 46.36 -42.01
N ALA A 313 18.49 46.41 -41.28
CA ALA A 313 19.43 47.52 -41.38
C ALA A 313 20.06 47.64 -42.78
N ARG A 314 20.36 46.52 -43.45
CA ARG A 314 20.88 46.54 -44.83
C ARG A 314 19.84 46.97 -45.86
N GLN A 315 18.58 46.64 -45.63
CA GLN A 315 17.47 46.96 -46.53
C GLN A 315 16.80 48.31 -46.19
N GLY A 316 17.28 49.03 -45.18
CA GLY A 316 16.74 50.33 -44.79
C GLY A 316 15.33 50.29 -44.18
N VAL A 317 14.93 49.15 -43.60
CA VAL A 317 13.61 48.95 -42.98
C VAL A 317 13.66 49.41 -41.52
N THR A 318 12.96 50.51 -41.18
CA THR A 318 13.12 51.21 -39.89
C THR A 318 11.99 51.02 -38.88
N ASP A 319 10.81 50.55 -39.28
CA ASP A 319 9.68 50.34 -38.35
C ASP A 319 9.58 48.87 -37.87
N ARG A 320 9.37 48.71 -36.56
CA ARG A 320 9.61 47.49 -35.79
C ARG A 320 8.37 46.70 -35.39
#